data_AF-A0A9P5VUE5-F1
#
_entry.id   AF-A0A9P5VUE5-F1
#
_cell.length_a   1.000
_cell.length_b   1.000
_cell.length_c   1.000
_cell.angle_alpha   90.00
_cell.angle_beta   90.00
_cell.angle_gamma   90.00
#
_symmetry.space_group_name_H-M   'P 1'
#
loop_
_entity.id
_entity.type
_entity.pdbx_description
1 polymer ?
#
loop_
_entity_poly.entity_id
_entity_poly.type
_entity_poly.pdbx_seq_one_letter_code
_entity_poly.pdbx_strand_id
1 'polypeptide(L)'
;MTAGEFLEEYIESLENLPSEVQQGLQELRRADEQYFELRDEYRSNWKKYIKSAKRLSTPASEDPTLVQARLDIEKQYREAIKKVDQKVDISSKLYELINRQIVRLDEETQRLGIDLQDAGEIRKDRKSQKGPISAPRSSPSGRKRGGGAICPLVTWSDATTTRVTKNGSIMAVLD
;
A
#
# COMPACT_ATOMS: atom_id res chain seq x y z
N MET A 1 22.89 24.58 28.76
CA MET A 1 23.22 23.44 27.91
C MET A 1 23.99 23.96 26.73
N THR A 2 25.22 23.50 26.56
CA THR A 2 26.04 23.79 25.38
C THR A 2 25.65 22.82 24.26
N ALA A 3 26.03 23.14 23.01
CA ALA A 3 25.76 22.26 21.87
C ALA A 3 26.37 20.84 22.05
N GLY A 4 27.52 20.74 22.73
CA GLY A 4 28.16 19.45 23.03
C GLY A 4 27.36 18.61 24.02
N GLU A 5 26.92 19.20 25.14
CA GLU A 5 26.11 18.52 26.16
C GLU A 5 24.78 17.99 25.59
N PHE A 6 24.15 18.74 24.68
CA PHE A 6 22.92 18.28 24.01
C PHE A 6 23.18 17.08 23.10
N LEU A 7 24.24 17.11 22.29
CA LEU A 7 24.52 16.03 21.35
C LEU A 7 24.87 14.73 22.06
N GLU A 8 25.57 14.79 23.20
CA GLU A 8 25.83 13.63 24.04
C GLU A 8 24.50 13.03 24.55
N GLU A 9 23.62 13.84 25.14
CA GLU A 9 22.30 13.38 25.59
C GLU A 9 21.42 12.86 24.43
N TYR A 10 21.50 13.51 23.27
CA TYR A 10 20.74 13.10 22.09
C TYR A 10 21.22 11.74 21.56
N ILE A 11 22.53 11.50 21.50
CA ILE A 11 23.10 10.20 21.10
C ILE A 11 22.69 9.10 22.09
N GLU A 12 22.71 9.38 23.40
CA GLU A 12 22.20 8.44 24.41
C GLU A 12 20.71 8.12 24.18
N SER A 13 19.91 9.12 23.81
CA SER A 13 18.49 8.91 23.51
C SER A 13 18.22 8.10 22.23
N LEU A 14 19.21 7.98 21.33
CA LEU A 14 19.14 7.18 20.11
C LEU A 14 19.52 5.72 20.32
N GLU A 15 20.13 5.33 21.43
CA GLU A 15 20.73 3.99 21.61
C GLU A 15 19.74 2.84 21.32
N ASN A 16 18.48 3.00 21.75
CA ASN A 16 17.43 1.99 21.58
C ASN A 16 16.65 2.10 20.27
N LEU A 17 16.70 3.26 19.60
CA LEU A 17 15.89 3.55 18.42
C LEU A 17 16.12 2.55 17.27
N PRO A 18 17.37 2.22 16.87
CA PRO A 18 17.60 1.27 15.79
C PRO A 18 17.02 -0.12 16.09
N SER A 19 17.13 -0.57 17.34
CA SER A 19 16.60 -1.86 17.79
C SER A 19 15.08 -1.89 17.72
N GLU A 20 14.42 -0.85 18.24
CA GLU A 20 12.95 -0.72 18.21
C GLU A 20 12.40 -0.65 16.78
N VAL A 21 13.06 0.15 15.91
CA VAL A 21 12.68 0.23 14.49
C VAL A 21 12.86 -1.11 13.81
N GLN A 22 13.98 -1.81 14.05
CA GLN A 22 14.21 -3.14 13.49
C GLN A 22 13.14 -4.13 13.97
N GLN A 23 12.81 -4.13 15.26
CA GLN A 23 11.77 -5.00 15.81
C GLN A 23 10.40 -4.72 15.17
N GLY A 24 10.00 -3.45 15.06
CA GLY A 24 8.73 -3.10 14.43
C GLY A 24 8.68 -3.45 12.93
N LEU A 25 9.80 -3.34 12.21
CA LEU A 25 9.88 -3.79 10.81
C LEU A 25 9.79 -5.32 10.67
N GLN A 26 10.36 -6.07 11.62
CA GLN A 26 10.19 -7.53 11.66
C GLN A 26 8.75 -7.92 11.99
N GLU A 27 8.10 -7.21 12.90
CA GLU A 27 6.68 -7.40 13.20
C GLU A 27 5.80 -7.08 11.98
N LEU A 28 6.08 -5.98 11.28
CA LEU A 28 5.39 -5.60 10.06
C LEU A 28 5.52 -6.67 8.97
N ARG A 29 6.73 -7.22 8.79
CA ARG A 29 6.97 -8.32 7.85
C ARG A 29 6.16 -9.57 8.19
N ARG A 30 6.11 -9.96 9.46
CA ARG A 30 5.30 -11.11 9.91
C ARG A 30 3.81 -10.86 9.67
N ALA A 31 3.32 -9.64 9.92
CA ALA A 31 1.94 -9.25 9.64
C ALA A 31 1.64 -9.28 8.13
N ASP A 32 2.59 -8.85 7.29
CA ASP A 32 2.51 -8.94 5.83
C ASP A 32 2.43 -10.39 5.33
N GLU A 33 3.29 -11.27 5.82
CA GLU A 33 3.29 -12.70 5.48
C GLU A 33 1.93 -13.33 5.82
N GLN A 34 1.44 -13.14 7.05
CA GLN A 34 0.13 -13.65 7.48
C GLN A 34 -1.04 -13.07 6.66
N TYR A 35 -0.97 -11.79 6.30
CA TYR A 35 -1.97 -11.18 5.42
C TYR A 35 -1.98 -11.82 4.04
N PHE A 36 -0.81 -12.08 3.45
CA PHE A 36 -0.71 -12.70 2.15
C PHE A 36 -1.23 -14.14 2.13
N GLU A 37 -0.93 -14.91 3.17
CA GLU A 37 -1.47 -16.26 3.37
C GLU A 37 -3.00 -16.24 3.41
N LEU A 38 -3.59 -15.44 4.32
CA LEU A 38 -5.05 -15.30 4.46
C LEU A 38 -5.72 -14.82 3.16
N ARG A 39 -5.10 -13.86 2.46
CA ARG A 39 -5.60 -13.35 1.19
C ARG A 39 -5.64 -14.45 0.13
N ASP A 40 -4.60 -15.27 0.06
CA ASP A 40 -4.48 -16.32 -0.95
C ASP A 40 -5.42 -17.50 -0.65
N GLU A 41 -5.61 -17.84 0.62
CA GLU A 41 -6.64 -18.77 1.08
C GLU A 41 -8.06 -18.27 0.74
N TYR A 42 -8.37 -17.03 1.10
CA TYR A 42 -9.64 -16.38 0.76
C TYR A 42 -9.90 -16.42 -0.75
N ARG A 43 -8.90 -16.05 -1.58
CA ARG A 43 -9.02 -16.08 -3.04
C ARG A 43 -9.24 -17.49 -3.58
N SER A 44 -8.59 -18.49 -3.00
CA SER A 44 -8.75 -19.90 -3.37
C SER A 44 -10.16 -20.39 -3.03
N ASN A 45 -10.64 -20.11 -1.82
CA ASN A 45 -11.96 -20.49 -1.34
C ASN A 45 -13.08 -19.79 -2.12
N TRP A 46 -12.91 -18.50 -2.43
CA TRP A 46 -13.82 -17.74 -3.30
C TRP A 46 -13.93 -18.35 -4.70
N LYS A 47 -12.81 -18.74 -5.32
CA LYS A 47 -12.83 -19.42 -6.63
C LYS A 47 -13.55 -20.76 -6.57
N LYS A 48 -13.37 -21.54 -5.50
CA LYS A 48 -14.09 -22.81 -5.27
C LYS A 48 -15.58 -22.56 -5.11
N TYR A 49 -15.96 -21.57 -4.31
CA TYR A 49 -17.34 -21.16 -4.09
C TYR A 49 -18.04 -20.77 -5.40
N ILE A 50 -17.45 -19.88 -6.20
CA ILE A 50 -18.03 -19.49 -7.50
C ILE A 50 -18.19 -20.69 -8.43
N LYS A 51 -17.19 -21.57 -8.51
CA LYS A 51 -17.26 -22.77 -9.34
C LYS A 51 -18.38 -23.70 -8.89
N SER A 52 -18.58 -23.86 -7.59
CA SER A 52 -19.66 -24.69 -7.04
C SER A 52 -21.02 -24.03 -7.27
N ALA A 53 -21.18 -22.75 -6.95
CA ALA A 53 -22.43 -22.00 -7.18
C ALA A 53 -22.88 -22.03 -8.66
N LYS A 54 -21.94 -21.97 -9.62
CA LYS A 54 -22.25 -22.07 -11.06
C LYS A 54 -22.67 -23.46 -11.54
N ARG A 55 -22.34 -24.52 -10.79
CA ARG A 55 -22.68 -25.91 -11.14
C ARG A 55 -24.05 -26.34 -10.62
N LEU A 56 -24.61 -25.64 -9.64
CA LEU A 56 -25.92 -25.97 -9.12
C LEU A 56 -27.03 -25.43 -10.03
N SER A 57 -28.05 -26.26 -10.21
CA SER A 57 -29.30 -25.88 -10.87
C SER A 57 -30.27 -25.16 -9.93
N THR A 58 -30.06 -25.26 -8.62
CA THR A 58 -30.83 -24.60 -7.56
C THR A 58 -30.14 -23.31 -7.11
N PRO A 59 -30.89 -22.33 -6.57
CA PRO A 59 -30.30 -21.08 -6.10
C PRO A 59 -29.33 -21.35 -4.94
N ALA A 60 -28.14 -20.75 -5.00
CA ALA A 60 -27.06 -20.92 -4.01
C ALA A 60 -27.44 -20.52 -2.56
N SER A 61 -28.58 -19.84 -2.37
CA SER A 61 -29.13 -19.48 -1.07
C SER A 61 -29.81 -20.64 -0.34
N GLU A 62 -30.19 -21.70 -1.05
CA GLU A 62 -30.93 -22.84 -0.48
C GLU A 62 -30.04 -24.03 -0.13
N ASP A 63 -28.83 -24.10 -0.70
CA ASP A 63 -27.86 -25.14 -0.37
C ASP A 63 -27.11 -24.79 0.94
N PRO A 64 -27.32 -25.54 2.04
CA PRO A 64 -26.69 -25.26 3.33
C PRO A 64 -25.15 -25.29 3.25
N THR A 65 -24.57 -26.08 2.34
CA THR A 65 -23.11 -26.17 2.18
C THR A 65 -22.53 -24.90 1.55
N LEU A 66 -23.23 -24.29 0.60
CA LEU A 66 -22.82 -23.03 -0.02
C LEU A 66 -23.04 -21.85 0.91
N VAL A 67 -24.13 -21.86 1.70
CA VAL A 67 -24.36 -20.85 2.73
C VAL A 67 -23.23 -20.87 3.76
N GLN A 68 -22.83 -22.05 4.24
CA GLN A 68 -21.71 -22.17 5.17
C GLN A 68 -20.39 -21.71 4.54
N ALA A 69 -20.08 -22.16 3.33
CA ALA A 69 -18.87 -21.74 2.62
C ALA A 69 -18.80 -20.22 2.42
N ARG A 70 -19.94 -19.56 2.16
CA ARG A 70 -20.03 -18.10 2.06
C ARG A 70 -19.71 -17.43 3.39
N LEU A 71 -20.26 -17.92 4.49
CA LEU A 71 -19.99 -17.38 5.83
C LEU A 71 -18.52 -17.53 6.22
N ASP A 72 -17.90 -18.69 5.90
CA ASP A 72 -16.49 -18.93 6.18
C ASP A 72 -15.58 -17.99 5.37
N ILE A 73 -15.92 -17.75 4.10
CA ILE A 73 -15.22 -16.79 3.23
C ILE A 73 -15.35 -15.36 3.78
N GLU A 74 -16.54 -14.97 4.23
CA GLU A 74 -16.77 -13.65 4.82
C GLU A 74 -15.96 -13.47 6.11
N LYS A 75 -15.88 -14.51 6.95
CA LYS A 75 -15.03 -14.53 8.13
C LYS A 75 -13.56 -14.34 7.78
N GLN A 76 -13.03 -15.11 6.82
CA GLN A 76 -11.64 -15.00 6.34
C GLN A 76 -11.35 -13.59 5.79
N TYR A 77 -12.29 -13.00 5.07
CA TYR A 77 -12.15 -11.64 4.56
C TYR A 77 -12.05 -10.60 5.69
N ARG A 78 -12.91 -10.70 6.71
CA ARG A 78 -12.86 -9.82 7.89
C ARG A 78 -11.53 -9.98 8.65
N GLU A 79 -11.01 -11.21 8.76
CA GLU A 79 -9.70 -11.46 9.37
C GLU A 79 -8.55 -10.84 8.56
N ALA A 80 -8.60 -10.92 7.22
CA ALA A 80 -7.63 -10.28 6.36
C ALA A 80 -7.65 -8.74 6.52
N ILE A 81 -8.83 -8.12 6.65
CA ILE A 81 -8.95 -6.68 6.92
C ILE A 81 -8.28 -6.32 8.26
N LYS A 82 -8.55 -7.08 9.33
CA LYS A 82 -7.90 -6.84 10.64
C LYS A 82 -6.38 -6.88 10.56
N LYS A 83 -5.81 -7.73 9.70
CA LYS A 83 -4.35 -7.77 9.46
C LYS A 83 -3.86 -6.54 8.72
N VAL A 84 -4.64 -5.98 7.80
CA VAL A 84 -4.32 -4.69 7.16
C VAL A 84 -4.32 -3.57 8.19
N ASP A 85 -5.31 -3.52 9.09
CA ASP A 85 -5.35 -2.52 10.15
C ASP A 85 -4.13 -2.64 11.08
N GLN A 86 -3.76 -3.87 11.48
CA GLN A 86 -2.55 -4.11 12.27
C GLN A 86 -1.28 -3.59 11.58
N LYS A 87 -1.16 -3.75 10.25
CA LYS A 87 0.00 -3.20 9.50
C LYS A 87 0.04 -1.68 9.53
N VAL A 88 -1.12 -1.03 9.44
CA VAL A 88 -1.24 0.43 9.54
C VAL A 88 -0.81 0.90 10.93
N ASP A 89 -1.22 0.21 11.98
CA ASP A 89 -0.84 0.55 13.36
C ASP A 89 0.66 0.44 13.58
N ILE A 90 1.29 -0.66 13.14
CA ILE A 90 2.75 -0.85 13.27
C ILE A 90 3.49 0.26 12.51
N SER A 91 3.05 0.56 11.28
CA SER A 91 3.67 1.60 10.45
C SER A 91 3.53 2.98 11.10
N SER A 92 2.37 3.28 11.68
CA SER A 92 2.11 4.54 12.36
C SER A 92 3.02 4.71 13.58
N LYS A 93 3.15 3.65 14.40
CA LYS A 93 4.05 3.65 15.56
C LYS A 93 5.51 3.88 15.18
N LEU A 94 5.98 3.20 14.13
CA LEU A 94 7.34 3.38 13.61
C LEU A 94 7.57 4.80 13.11
N TYR A 95 6.60 5.35 12.38
CA TYR A 95 6.65 6.72 11.89
C TYR A 95 6.75 7.71 13.06
N GLU A 96 5.88 7.60 14.06
CA GLU A 96 5.91 8.47 15.24
C GLU A 96 7.21 8.35 16.01
N LEU A 97 7.74 7.14 16.17
CA LEU A 97 9.00 6.87 16.87
C LEU A 97 10.17 7.62 16.22
N ILE A 98 10.28 7.56 14.89
CA ILE A 98 11.31 8.28 14.13
C ILE A 98 11.04 9.79 14.13
N ASN A 99 9.78 10.19 13.93
CA ASN A 99 9.39 11.59 13.84
C ASN A 99 9.69 12.37 15.13
N ARG A 100 9.51 11.76 16.31
CA ARG A 100 9.88 12.38 17.59
C ARG A 100 11.36 12.77 17.65
N GLN A 101 12.25 11.95 17.06
CA GLN A 101 13.68 12.20 17.07
C GLN A 101 14.06 13.32 16.10
N ILE A 102 13.40 13.37 14.93
CA ILE A 102 13.56 14.47 13.96
C ILE A 102 13.13 15.80 14.59
N VAL A 103 11.92 15.85 15.16
CA VAL A 103 11.39 17.08 15.77
C VAL A 103 12.29 17.56 16.91
N ARG A 104 12.75 16.65 17.78
CA ARG A 104 13.67 16.99 18.89
C ARG A 104 14.98 17.61 18.38
N LEU A 105 15.56 17.06 17.32
CA LEU A 105 16.77 17.63 16.70
C LEU A 105 16.51 19.00 16.08
N ASP A 106 15.39 19.15 15.38
CA ASP A 106 15.05 20.38 14.68
C ASP A 106 14.83 21.53 15.68
N GLU A 107 14.11 21.27 16.78
CA GLU A 107 13.86 22.23 17.86
C GLU A 107 15.17 22.71 18.50
N GLU A 108 16.09 21.80 18.81
CA GLU A 108 17.34 22.14 19.47
C GLU A 108 18.36 22.78 18.51
N THR A 109 18.34 22.43 17.22
CA THR A 109 19.12 23.13 16.18
C THR A 109 18.66 24.59 16.04
N GLN A 110 17.34 24.82 16.02
CA GLN A 110 16.77 26.17 16.00
C GLN A 110 17.10 26.96 17.28
N ARG A 111 17.04 26.31 18.45
CA ARG A 111 17.30 26.94 19.75
C ARG A 111 18.77 27.35 19.93
N LEU A 112 19.71 26.53 19.46
CA LEU A 112 21.14 26.82 19.52
C LEU A 112 21.57 27.88 18.50
N GLY A 113 20.66 28.34 17.62
CA GLY A 113 20.98 29.30 16.58
C GLY A 113 21.98 28.75 15.55
N ILE A 114 22.12 27.42 15.48
CA ILE A 114 22.90 26.74 14.44
C ILE A 114 22.03 26.77 13.18
N ASP A 115 21.90 27.96 12.61
CA ASP A 115 21.38 28.09 11.26
C ASP A 115 22.46 27.47 10.37
N LEU A 116 22.25 26.23 9.91
CA LEU A 116 23.06 25.58 8.88
C LEU A 116 23.05 26.37 7.55
N GLN A 117 22.48 27.57 7.52
CA GLN A 117 22.58 28.52 6.41
C GLN A 117 23.97 29.17 6.30
N ASP A 118 24.73 29.34 7.38
CA ASP A 118 25.99 30.12 7.34
C ASP A 118 27.27 29.27 7.21
N ALA A 119 27.15 27.94 7.19
CA ALA A 119 28.26 27.02 6.93
C ALA A 119 28.25 26.49 5.49
N GLY A 120 28.34 27.40 4.52
CA GLY A 120 28.84 27.06 3.19
C GLY A 120 27.88 27.38 2.05
N GLU A 121 28.14 28.51 1.40
CA GLU A 121 28.02 28.65 -0.03
C GLU A 121 28.72 27.46 -0.74
N ILE A 122 28.02 26.34 -0.91
CA ILE A 122 28.32 25.42 -1.99
C ILE A 122 27.93 26.17 -3.27
N ARG A 123 28.93 26.82 -3.84
CA ARG A 123 28.94 27.42 -5.18
C ARG A 123 28.05 26.60 -6.11
N LYS A 124 26.96 27.21 -6.58
CA LYS A 124 26.11 26.68 -7.64
C LYS A 124 26.87 26.70 -8.98
N ASP A 125 27.97 25.97 -9.08
CA ASP A 125 28.62 25.64 -10.34
C ASP A 125 28.15 24.25 -10.81
N ARG A 126 26.84 24.06 -10.94
CA ARG A 126 26.32 23.01 -11.83
C ARG A 126 26.08 23.63 -13.20
N LYS A 127 27.17 23.77 -13.97
CA LYS A 127 27.08 23.93 -15.42
C LYS A 127 26.14 22.85 -15.97
N SER A 128 25.11 23.32 -16.65
CA SER A 128 24.17 22.51 -17.41
C SER A 128 24.93 21.65 -18.43
N GLN A 129 25.05 20.36 -18.18
CA GLN A 129 25.20 19.37 -19.26
C GLN A 129 23.90 18.58 -19.34
N LYS A 130 22.93 19.16 -20.04
CA LYS A 130 21.83 18.39 -20.65
C LYS A 130 22.45 17.56 -21.77
N GLY A 131 22.90 16.35 -21.45
CA GLY A 131 23.15 15.31 -22.45
C GLY A 131 21.80 14.75 -22.92
N PRO A 132 21.51 14.68 -24.23
CA PRO A 132 20.31 14.05 -24.71
C PRO A 132 20.43 12.54 -24.47
N ILE A 133 19.55 11.98 -23.65
CA ILE A 133 19.35 10.53 -23.62
C ILE A 133 18.67 10.16 -24.94
N SER A 134 19.48 9.87 -25.95
CA SER A 134 19.04 9.27 -27.20
C SER A 134 18.52 7.87 -26.90
N ALA A 135 17.19 7.73 -26.85
CA ALA A 135 16.55 6.43 -26.96
C ALA A 135 16.79 5.88 -28.38
N PRO A 136 17.39 4.69 -28.56
CA PRO A 136 17.44 4.09 -29.88
C PRO A 136 16.06 3.54 -30.22
N ARG A 137 15.39 4.23 -31.15
CA ARG A 137 14.20 3.75 -31.85
C ARG A 137 14.60 3.41 -33.29
N SER A 138 14.69 2.12 -33.61
CA SER A 138 14.39 1.59 -34.95
C SER A 138 14.39 0.04 -34.98
N SER A 139 13.21 -0.54 -35.12
CA SER A 139 12.92 -1.86 -35.74
C SER A 139 13.30 -1.83 -37.25
N PRO A 140 13.11 -2.87 -38.11
CA PRO A 140 12.42 -4.17 -37.96
C PRO A 140 13.09 -5.40 -38.66
N SER A 141 12.73 -6.64 -38.29
CA SER A 141 12.69 -7.79 -39.24
C SER A 141 12.14 -9.08 -38.61
N GLY A 142 10.95 -9.51 -39.08
CA GLY A 142 10.71 -10.89 -39.50
C GLY A 142 10.37 -12.00 -38.47
N ARG A 143 9.09 -12.40 -38.47
CA ARG A 143 8.55 -13.79 -38.34
C ARG A 143 8.64 -14.45 -36.93
N LYS A 144 7.67 -15.19 -36.37
CA LYS A 144 6.38 -15.76 -36.83
C LYS A 144 5.67 -16.43 -35.61
N ARG A 145 4.37 -16.13 -35.43
CA ARG A 145 3.26 -16.96 -34.88
C ARG A 145 3.22 -17.41 -33.40
N GLY A 146 2.03 -17.22 -32.82
CA GLY A 146 1.49 -17.87 -31.61
C GLY A 146 1.33 -16.85 -30.49
N GLY A 147 0.15 -16.38 -30.07
CA GLY A 147 -1.11 -17.09 -29.84
C GLY A 147 -1.32 -17.18 -28.32
N GLY A 148 -1.76 -16.09 -27.70
CA GLY A 148 -2.00 -16.04 -26.25
C GLY A 148 -2.50 -14.67 -25.81
N ALA A 149 -3.82 -14.53 -25.67
CA ALA A 149 -4.48 -13.31 -25.22
C ALA A 149 -4.11 -12.99 -23.77
N ILE A 150 -3.55 -11.80 -23.54
CA ILE A 150 -3.39 -11.19 -22.22
C ILE A 150 -4.62 -10.31 -22.01
N CYS A 151 -5.38 -10.61 -20.96
CA CYS A 151 -6.60 -9.91 -20.57
C CYS A 151 -6.33 -8.42 -20.26
N PRO A 152 -7.23 -7.48 -20.60
CA PRO A 152 -7.07 -6.10 -20.20
C PRO A 152 -7.40 -5.91 -18.71
N LEU A 153 -6.55 -5.10 -18.07
CA LEU A 153 -6.70 -4.53 -16.74
C LEU A 153 -7.95 -3.64 -16.70
N VAL A 154 -8.98 -4.07 -15.97
CA VAL A 154 -10.19 -3.25 -15.73
C VAL A 154 -9.85 -2.20 -14.68
N THR A 155 -9.82 -0.93 -15.11
CA THR A 155 -9.77 0.24 -14.24
C THR A 155 -11.19 0.51 -13.74
N TRP A 156 -11.42 0.43 -12.42
CA TRP A 156 -12.65 0.97 -11.82
C TRP A 156 -12.47 2.47 -11.64
N SER A 157 -13.04 3.24 -12.55
CA SER A 157 -13.33 4.66 -12.32
C SER A 157 -14.70 4.99 -12.93
N ASP A 158 -15.51 5.56 -12.04
CA ASP A 158 -16.58 6.52 -12.24
C ASP A 158 -18.00 6.09 -12.63
N ALA A 159 -18.84 6.14 -11.59
CA ALA A 159 -19.97 7.06 -11.48
C ALA A 159 -21.19 6.82 -12.40
N THR A 160 -22.18 6.09 -11.88
CA THR A 160 -23.57 6.28 -12.30
C THR A 160 -24.20 7.42 -11.50
N THR A 161 -24.20 8.60 -12.12
CA THR A 161 -25.08 9.72 -11.75
C THR A 161 -26.53 9.29 -12.01
N THR A 162 -27.32 9.12 -10.97
CA THR A 162 -28.78 8.98 -11.07
C THR A 162 -29.41 10.37 -11.20
N ARG A 163 -29.95 10.67 -12.37
CA ARG A 163 -30.78 11.86 -12.59
C ARG A 163 -32.24 11.46 -12.39
N VAL A 164 -32.82 11.89 -11.28
CA VAL A 164 -34.25 11.72 -10.97
C VAL A 164 -35.07 12.62 -11.89
N THR A 165 -35.94 12.02 -12.72
CA THR A 165 -37.00 12.75 -13.42
C THR A 165 -38.31 12.61 -12.64
N LYS A 166 -39.10 13.68 -12.63
CA LYS A 166 -40.22 13.91 -11.69
C LYS A 166 -41.45 12.99 -11.83
N ASN A 167 -41.45 12.03 -12.74
CA ASN A 167 -42.61 11.16 -12.94
C ASN A 167 -42.13 9.70 -12.86
N GLY A 168 -42.38 9.07 -11.71
CA GLY A 168 -41.79 7.80 -11.29
C GLY A 168 -42.06 6.60 -12.19
N SER A 169 -41.15 6.35 -13.13
CA SER A 169 -41.02 5.07 -13.81
C SER A 169 -39.56 4.82 -14.18
N ILE A 170 -38.91 3.86 -13.52
CA ILE A 170 -37.52 3.45 -13.77
C ILE A 170 -37.55 2.25 -14.71
N MET A 171 -37.17 2.46 -15.98
CA MET A 171 -36.79 1.38 -16.90
C MET A 171 -35.27 1.33 -16.94
N ALA A 172 -34.66 0.25 -16.43
CA ALA A 172 -33.25 -0.02 -16.64
C ALA A 172 -33.09 -0.73 -17.98
N VAL A 173 -32.48 -0.06 -18.96
CA VAL A 173 -32.08 -0.63 -20.24
C VAL A 173 -30.77 -1.40 -20.00
N LEU A 174 -30.78 -2.71 -20.27
CA LEU A 174 -29.56 -3.52 -20.42
C LEU A 174 -29.02 -3.31 -21.83
N ASP A 175 -27.74 -2.93 -21.92
CA ASP A 175 -26.83 -3.32 -23.01
C ASP A 175 -25.51 -3.77 -22.36
#